data_AF-A0A941R270-F1
#
_entry.id   AF-A0A941R270-F1
#
_cell.length_a   1.000
_cell.length_b   1.000
_cell.length_c   1.000
_cell.angle_alpha   90.00
_cell.angle_beta   90.00
_cell.angle_gamma   90.00
#
_symmetry.space_group_name_H-M   'P 1'
#
loop_
_entity.id
_entity.type
_entity.pdbx_description
1 polymer ?
#
loop_
_entity_poly.entity_id
_entity_poly.type
_entity_poly.pdbx_seq_one_letter_code
_entity_poly.pdbx_strand_id
1 'polypeptide(L)'
;MKPTTKILNDRDKILFEKALKFYFFARQIDVKKLSEDVGERLHYSGSVAYSLIITFAKSGSLKIEYMDFLNQELKTMLAADVSTFEPLQIKPSEIDDIELMKETKISFFDEDEEMSLQLIYYPQEKKIQLAKS
;
A
#
# COMPACT_ATOMS: atom_id res chain seq x y z
N MET A 1 -15.45 -0.61 -17.66
CA MET A 1 -15.56 -1.64 -16.60
C MET A 1 -16.76 -1.33 -15.71
N LYS A 2 -17.57 -2.34 -15.31
CA LYS A 2 -18.59 -2.17 -14.25
C LYS A 2 -17.90 -2.16 -12.88
N PRO A 3 -18.36 -1.36 -11.90
CA PRO A 3 -17.75 -1.35 -10.58
C PRO A 3 -17.75 -2.75 -9.95
N THR A 4 -16.59 -3.22 -9.51
CA THR A 4 -16.45 -4.48 -8.78
C THR A 4 -16.40 -4.16 -7.30
N THR A 5 -17.27 -4.79 -6.51
CA THR A 5 -17.28 -4.65 -5.04
C THR A 5 -16.83 -5.97 -4.42
N LYS A 6 -15.96 -5.88 -3.41
CA LYS A 6 -15.53 -7.02 -2.59
C LYS A 6 -15.73 -6.72 -1.11
N ILE A 7 -16.21 -7.71 -0.37
CA ILE A 7 -16.34 -7.67 1.09
C ILE A 7 -15.23 -8.54 1.68
N LEU A 8 -14.52 -8.00 2.66
CA LEU A 8 -13.36 -8.62 3.28
C LEU A 8 -13.78 -9.37 4.54
N ASN A 9 -13.23 -10.57 4.71
CA ASN A 9 -13.17 -11.19 6.03
C ASN A 9 -12.12 -10.47 6.90
N ASP A 10 -12.06 -10.81 8.19
CA ASP A 10 -11.15 -10.15 9.14
C ASP A 10 -9.67 -10.30 8.77
N ARG A 11 -9.28 -11.48 8.30
CA ARG A 11 -7.90 -11.73 7.89
C ARG A 11 -7.50 -10.88 6.69
N ASP A 12 -8.32 -10.89 5.65
CA ASP A 12 -8.04 -10.18 4.41
C ASP A 12 -8.13 -8.66 4.63
N LYS A 13 -9.00 -8.20 5.54
CA LYS A 13 -9.01 -6.81 6.02
C LYS A 13 -7.66 -6.41 6.58
N ILE A 14 -7.14 -7.16 7.56
CA ILE A 14 -5.86 -6.84 8.21
C ILE A 14 -4.73 -6.78 7.19
N LEU A 15 -4.65 -7.76 6.30
CA LEU A 15 -3.59 -7.83 5.29
C LEU A 15 -3.71 -6.70 4.26
N PHE A 16 -4.93 -6.38 3.83
CA PHE A 16 -5.18 -5.28 2.91
C PHE A 16 -4.82 -3.92 3.51
N GLU A 17 -5.16 -3.71 4.79
CA GLU A 17 -4.79 -2.48 5.51
C GLU A 17 -3.29 -2.35 5.69
N LYS A 18 -2.57 -3.44 5.97
CA LYS A 18 -1.10 -3.41 6.01
C LYS A 18 -0.51 -2.98 4.67
N ALA A 19 -1.01 -3.52 3.56
CA ALA A 19 -0.57 -3.11 2.23
C ALA A 19 -0.84 -1.62 1.95
N LEU A 20 -2.04 -1.12 2.32
CA LEU A 20 -2.39 0.29 2.18
C LEU A 20 -1.49 1.21 3.00
N LYS A 21 -1.26 0.89 4.28
CA LYS A 21 -0.41 1.68 5.16
C LYS A 21 1.02 1.75 4.64
N PHE A 22 1.57 0.62 4.20
CA PHE A 22 2.89 0.58 3.58
C PHE A 22 2.95 1.42 2.30
N TYR A 23 1.92 1.31 1.44
CA TYR A 23 1.81 2.12 0.22
C TYR A 23 1.85 3.63 0.52
N PHE A 24 1.11 4.10 1.53
CA PHE A 24 1.13 5.50 1.93
C PHE A 24 2.47 5.93 2.53
N PHE A 25 3.06 5.10 3.39
CA PHE A 25 4.39 5.33 3.94
C PHE A 25 5.45 5.50 2.85
N ALA A 26 5.43 4.65 1.82
CA ALA A 26 6.39 4.71 0.71
C ALA A 26 6.19 5.91 -0.23
N ARG A 27 5.06 6.62 -0.14
CA ARG A 27 4.71 7.75 -1.01
C ARG A 27 4.66 9.09 -0.30
N GLN A 28 5.08 9.15 0.97
CA GLN A 28 5.20 10.42 1.67
C GLN A 28 6.18 11.37 0.96
N ILE A 29 5.95 12.68 1.08
CA ILE A 29 6.66 13.70 0.29
C ILE A 29 8.18 13.64 0.50
N ASP A 30 8.60 13.38 1.74
CA ASP A 30 9.99 13.47 2.15
C ASP A 30 10.86 12.27 1.74
N VAL A 31 10.30 11.25 1.08
CA VAL A 31 11.07 10.12 0.51
C VAL A 31 12.14 10.61 -0.47
N LYS A 32 11.89 11.72 -1.17
CA LYS A 32 12.86 12.33 -2.10
C LYS A 32 14.09 12.94 -1.42
N LYS A 33 14.07 13.07 -0.09
CA LYS A 33 15.17 13.60 0.72
C LYS A 33 16.07 12.48 1.28
N LEU A 34 15.69 11.22 1.09
CA LEU A 34 16.52 10.07 1.43
C LEU A 34 17.72 9.97 0.47
N SER A 35 18.71 9.17 0.84
CA SER A 35 19.74 8.75 -0.12
C SER A 35 19.10 8.00 -1.29
N GLU A 36 19.74 8.05 -2.46
CA GLU A 36 19.26 7.44 -3.69
C GLU A 36 18.90 5.95 -3.49
N ASP A 37 19.83 5.16 -2.95
CA ASP A 37 19.63 3.72 -2.67
C ASP A 37 18.40 3.44 -1.80
N VAL A 38 18.21 4.23 -0.73
CA VAL A 38 17.08 4.03 0.20
C VAL A 38 15.77 4.50 -0.45
N GLY A 39 15.82 5.61 -1.18
CA GLY A 39 14.70 6.14 -1.95
C GLY A 39 14.21 5.16 -3.02
N GLU A 40 15.12 4.58 -3.79
CA GLU A 40 14.80 3.56 -4.81
C GLU A 40 14.20 2.30 -4.18
N ARG A 41 14.80 1.80 -3.10
CA ARG A 41 14.29 0.64 -2.37
C ARG A 41 12.88 0.88 -1.83
N LEU A 42 12.64 2.07 -1.28
CA LEU A 42 11.33 2.45 -0.76
C LEU A 42 10.31 2.62 -1.89
N HIS A 43 10.73 3.22 -3.02
CA HIS A 43 9.90 3.34 -4.22
C HIS A 43 9.48 1.96 -4.76
N TYR A 44 10.43 1.04 -4.91
CA TYR A 44 10.16 -0.33 -5.33
C TYR A 44 9.19 -1.04 -4.37
N SER A 45 9.42 -0.91 -3.06
CA SER A 45 8.54 -1.49 -2.05
C SER A 45 7.12 -0.91 -2.09
N GLY A 46 6.99 0.40 -2.34
CA GLY A 46 5.71 1.05 -2.59
C GLY A 46 4.99 0.49 -3.83
N SER A 47 5.73 0.19 -4.89
CA SER A 47 5.20 -0.46 -6.10
C SER A 47 4.74 -1.89 -5.85
N VAL A 48 5.44 -2.66 -5.02
CA VAL A 48 4.99 -4.02 -4.62
C VAL A 48 3.72 -3.94 -3.77
N ALA A 49 3.64 -3.02 -2.80
CA ALA A 49 2.44 -2.79 -2.00
C ALA A 49 1.24 -2.41 -2.88
N TYR A 50 1.47 -1.54 -3.86
CA TYR A 50 0.50 -1.20 -4.89
C TYR A 50 0.03 -2.42 -5.68
N SER A 51 0.94 -3.22 -6.24
CA SER A 51 0.61 -4.43 -7.01
C SER A 51 -0.22 -5.42 -6.20
N LEU A 52 0.08 -5.56 -4.91
CA LEU A 52 -0.72 -6.38 -3.99
C LEU A 52 -2.15 -5.85 -3.82
N ILE A 53 -2.31 -4.55 -3.57
CA ILE A 53 -3.61 -3.88 -3.43
C ILE A 53 -4.46 -4.12 -4.69
N ILE A 54 -3.88 -3.90 -5.88
CA ILE A 54 -4.60 -4.04 -7.16
C ILE A 54 -4.93 -5.49 -7.45
N THR A 55 -3.96 -6.40 -7.30
CA THR A 55 -4.18 -7.84 -7.53
C THR A 55 -5.32 -8.33 -6.65
N PHE A 56 -5.36 -7.89 -5.39
CA PHE A 56 -6.44 -8.24 -4.48
C PHE A 56 -7.77 -7.60 -4.89
N ALA A 57 -7.79 -6.33 -5.27
CA ALA A 57 -9.01 -5.65 -5.71
C ALA A 57 -9.62 -6.25 -6.99
N LYS A 58 -8.78 -6.73 -7.92
CA LYS A 58 -9.24 -7.42 -9.14
C LYS A 58 -9.64 -8.87 -8.84
N SER A 59 -8.69 -9.68 -8.34
CA SER A 59 -8.86 -11.14 -8.22
C SER A 59 -9.54 -11.59 -6.92
N GLY A 60 -9.42 -10.82 -5.84
CA GLY A 60 -9.81 -11.24 -4.48
C GLY A 60 -8.78 -12.15 -3.81
N SER A 61 -7.62 -12.37 -4.43
CA SER A 61 -6.54 -13.20 -3.90
C SER A 61 -5.38 -12.34 -3.44
N LEU A 62 -4.94 -12.52 -2.20
CA LEU A 62 -3.71 -11.91 -1.68
C LEU A 62 -2.53 -12.78 -2.10
N LYS A 63 -1.57 -12.16 -2.81
CA LYS A 63 -0.31 -12.81 -3.16
C LYS A 63 0.60 -12.82 -1.93
N ILE A 64 0.73 -13.99 -1.30
CA ILE A 64 1.53 -14.18 -0.08
C ILE A 64 2.98 -13.72 -0.32
N GLU A 65 3.54 -13.98 -1.51
CA GLU A 65 4.89 -13.58 -1.91
C GLU A 65 5.11 -12.06 -1.76
N TYR A 66 4.13 -11.24 -2.13
CA TYR A 66 4.22 -9.78 -1.99
C TYR A 66 4.12 -9.36 -0.51
N MET A 67 3.30 -10.04 0.28
CA MET A 67 3.24 -9.80 1.73
C MET A 67 4.56 -10.14 2.42
N ASP A 68 5.16 -11.28 2.08
CA ASP A 68 6.42 -11.72 2.66
C ASP A 68 7.55 -10.76 2.30
N PHE A 69 7.60 -10.30 1.05
CA PHE A 69 8.51 -9.26 0.61
C PHE A 69 8.35 -7.98 1.45
N LEU A 70 7.13 -7.44 1.55
CA LEU A 70 6.88 -6.20 2.31
C LEU A 70 7.22 -6.35 3.80
N ASN A 71 6.94 -7.51 4.38
CA ASN A 71 7.30 -7.80 5.76
C ASN A 71 8.83 -7.85 5.95
N GLN A 72 9.56 -8.42 4.99
CA GLN A 72 11.03 -8.45 5.02
C GLN A 72 11.63 -7.04 4.85
N GLU A 73 11.05 -6.23 3.97
CA GLU A 73 11.44 -4.83 3.80
C GLU A 73 11.21 -4.04 5.09
N LEU A 74 10.04 -4.19 5.70
CA LEU A 74 9.75 -3.55 6.99
C LEU A 74 10.75 -3.95 8.07
N LYS A 75 11.04 -5.25 8.21
CA LYS A 75 12.05 -5.74 9.16
C LYS A 75 13.43 -5.14 8.89
N THR A 76 13.81 -5.01 7.62
CA THR A 76 15.09 -4.42 7.25
C THR A 76 15.15 -2.93 7.61
N MET A 77 14.08 -2.19 7.36
CA MET A 77 13.99 -0.78 7.74
C MET A 77 14.00 -0.58 9.26
N LEU A 78 13.34 -1.45 10.02
CA LEU A 78 13.35 -1.42 11.49
C LEU A 78 14.72 -1.76 12.10
N ALA A 79 15.55 -2.51 11.37
CA ALA A 79 16.90 -2.88 11.81
C ALA A 79 17.98 -1.86 11.38
N ALA A 80 17.66 -0.94 10.47
CA ALA A 80 18.58 0.09 10.00
C ALA A 80 18.72 1.24 11.02
N ASP A 81 19.77 2.05 10.87
CA ASP A 81 20.01 3.20 11.73
C ASP A 81 18.86 4.21 11.60
N VAL A 82 18.35 4.70 12.73
CA VAL A 82 17.23 5.66 12.80
C VAL A 82 17.50 6.92 11.99
N SER A 83 18.76 7.37 11.92
CA SER A 83 19.19 8.53 11.13
C SER A 83 18.93 8.37 9.63
N THR A 84 18.91 7.14 9.11
CA THR A 84 18.59 6.82 7.71
C THR A 84 17.23 7.39 7.30
N PHE A 85 16.27 7.35 8.22
CA PHE A 85 14.89 7.77 7.99
C PHE A 85 14.56 9.10 8.66
N GLU A 86 15.55 9.85 9.16
CA GLU A 86 15.35 11.16 9.79
C GLU A 86 14.51 12.12 8.93
N PRO A 87 14.67 12.20 7.60
CA PRO A 87 13.88 13.10 6.78
C PRO A 87 12.39 12.75 6.70
N LEU A 88 12.00 11.50 6.97
CA LEU A 88 10.61 11.04 6.84
C LEU A 88 9.72 11.58 7.96
N GLN A 89 8.48 11.94 7.63
CA GLN A 89 7.49 12.34 8.64
C GLN A 89 6.95 11.14 9.39
N ILE A 90 6.70 10.05 8.67
CA ILE A 90 6.29 8.77 9.24
C ILE A 90 7.52 7.88 9.22
N LYS A 91 7.94 7.38 10.38
CA LYS A 91 9.05 6.43 10.50
C LYS A 91 8.59 5.00 10.21
N PRO A 92 9.51 4.08 9.85
CA PRO A 92 9.15 2.67 9.65
C PRO A 92 8.42 2.02 10.83
N SER A 93 8.75 2.42 12.07
CA SER A 93 8.09 1.93 13.29
C SER A 93 6.65 2.40 13.46
N GLU A 94 6.25 3.46 12.75
CA GLU A 94 4.95 4.12 12.90
C GLU A 94 3.99 3.73 11.75
N ILE A 95 4.41 2.84 10.83
CA ILE A 95 3.57 2.43 9.70
C ILE A 95 2.26 1.81 10.18
N ASP A 96 2.31 1.00 11.23
CA ASP A 96 1.09 0.36 11.78
C ASP A 96 0.16 1.39 12.45
N ASP A 97 0.67 2.56 12.84
CA ASP A 97 -0.11 3.65 13.46
C ASP A 97 -0.78 4.55 12.43
N ILE A 98 -0.50 4.38 11.13
CA ILE A 98 -1.18 5.12 10.07
C ILE A 98 -2.69 4.85 10.15
N GLU A 99 -3.44 5.90 10.47
CA GLU A 99 -4.90 5.84 10.49
C GLU A 99 -5.47 5.97 9.07
N LEU A 100 -6.22 4.95 8.65
CA LEU A 100 -6.96 5.00 7.40
C LEU A 100 -8.25 5.78 7.61
N MET A 101 -8.50 6.75 6.74
CA MET A 101 -9.71 7.56 6.76
C MET A 101 -10.96 6.69 6.57
N LYS A 102 -12.13 7.20 6.98
CA LYS A 102 -13.45 6.56 6.77
C LYS A 102 -13.65 6.06 5.34
N GLU A 103 -13.07 6.79 4.40
CA GLU A 103 -12.99 6.45 2.99
C GLU A 103 -11.55 6.71 2.52
N THR A 104 -10.90 5.67 1.99
CA THR A 104 -9.54 5.75 1.44
C THR A 104 -9.61 5.56 -0.08
N LYS A 105 -9.17 6.56 -0.84
CA LYS A 105 -9.22 6.56 -2.31
C LYS A 105 -7.82 6.45 -2.91
N ILE A 106 -7.66 5.56 -3.88
CA ILE A 106 -6.44 5.43 -4.68
C ILE A 106 -6.85 5.45 -6.15
N SER A 107 -6.34 6.42 -6.89
CA SER A 107 -6.50 6.49 -8.35
C SER A 107 -5.24 5.99 -9.03
N PHE A 108 -5.40 5.24 -10.11
CA PHE A 108 -4.29 4.66 -10.84
C PHE A 108 -4.63 4.40 -12.29
N PHE A 109 -3.60 4.25 -13.11
CA PHE A 109 -3.73 3.86 -14.51
C PHE A 109 -3.43 2.36 -14.63
N ASP A 110 -4.35 1.63 -15.23
CA ASP A 110 -4.25 0.23 -15.56
C ASP A 110 -3.69 0.11 -16.98
N GLU A 111 -2.43 -0.28 -17.12
CA GLU A 111 -1.77 -0.36 -18.43
C GLU A 111 -2.31 -1.50 -19.27
N ASP A 112 -2.69 -2.63 -18.64
CA ASP A 112 -3.25 -3.79 -19.35
C ASP A 112 -4.61 -3.45 -20.00
N GLU A 113 -5.39 -2.59 -19.36
CA GLU A 113 -6.72 -2.18 -19.81
C GLU A 113 -6.75 -0.76 -20.41
N GLU A 114 -5.59 -0.10 -20.51
CA GLU A 114 -5.41 1.30 -20.90
C GLU A 114 -6.44 2.26 -20.28
N MET A 115 -6.72 2.13 -18.98
CA MET A 115 -7.75 2.94 -18.32
C MET A 115 -7.40 3.38 -16.91
N SER A 116 -7.90 4.56 -16.55
CA SER A 116 -7.84 5.04 -15.17
C SER A 116 -8.89 4.33 -14.32
N LEU A 117 -8.44 3.73 -13.23
CA LEU A 117 -9.24 3.09 -12.21
C LEU A 117 -9.15 3.86 -10.90
N GLN A 118 -10.22 3.77 -10.11
CA GLN A 118 -10.29 4.25 -8.75
C GLN A 118 -10.66 3.10 -7.82
N LEU A 119 -9.80 2.86 -6.85
CA LEU A 119 -10.07 2.01 -5.71
C LEU A 119 -10.57 2.86 -4.55
N ILE A 120 -11.68 2.44 -3.94
CA ILE A 120 -12.24 3.04 -2.74
C ILE A 120 -12.33 1.95 -1.67
N TYR A 121 -11.65 2.17 -0.55
CA TYR A 121 -11.69 1.31 0.62
C TYR A 121 -12.50 1.95 1.74
N TYR A 122 -13.41 1.18 2.32
CA TYR A 122 -14.24 1.55 3.46
C TYR A 122 -13.88 0.63 4.65
N PRO A 123 -13.01 1.08 5.58
CA PRO A 123 -12.51 0.24 6.66
C PRO A 123 -13.59 -0.35 7.56
N GLN A 124 -14.61 0.47 7.89
CA GLN A 124 -15.70 0.08 8.79
C GLN A 124 -16.63 -0.98 8.17
N GLU A 125 -16.83 -0.89 6.86
CA GLU A 125 -17.69 -1.82 6.11
C GLU A 125 -16.92 -3.06 5.61
N LYS A 126 -15.60 -3.11 5.83
CA LYS A 126 -14.71 -4.13 5.26
C LYS A 126 -14.93 -4.26 3.76
N LYS A 127 -15.05 -3.14 3.06
CA LYS A 127 -15.51 -3.10 1.66
C LYS A 127 -14.48 -2.42 0.77
N ILE A 128 -14.21 -3.03 -0.37
CA ILE A 128 -13.43 -2.44 -1.47
C ILE A 128 -14.35 -2.26 -2.66
N GLN A 129 -14.26 -1.12 -3.32
CA GLN A 129 -14.88 -0.85 -4.61
C GLN A 129 -13.79 -0.49 -5.60
N LEU A 130 -13.80 -1.14 -6.76
CA LEU A 130 -12.95 -0.82 -7.90
C LEU A 130 -13.84 -0.36 -9.04
N ALA A 131 -13.67 0.88 -9.48
CA ALA A 131 -14.47 1.48 -10.55
C ALA A 131 -13.56 2.19 -11.56
N LYS A 132 -14.10 2.46 -12.75
CA LYS A 132 -13.44 3.39 -13.68
C LYS A 132 -13.44 4.79 -13.05
N SER A 133 -12.30 5.47 -13.09
CA SER A 133 -12.16 6.85 -12.62
C SER A 133 -12.76 7.85 -13.60
#